data_AF-A0A0G4B6A2-F1
#
_entry.id   AF-A0A0G4B6A2-F1
#
_cell.length_a   1.000
_cell.length_b   1.000
_cell.length_c   1.000
_cell.angle_alpha   90.00
_cell.angle_beta   90.00
_cell.angle_gamma   90.00
#
_symmetry.space_group_name_H-M   'P 1'
#
loop_
_entity.id
_entity.type
_entity.pdbx_description
1 polymer ?
#
loop_
_entity_poly.entity_id
_entity_poly.type
_entity_poly.pdbx_seq_one_letter_code
_entity_poly.pdbx_strand_id
1 'polypeptide(L)'
;MKLLLKPINSFTFQDVSDFCSEGYLENVQLDYKKDFSPKGVAKHFASFSNTRGGLIIFGVEEDEKTGKPTKWDGLNNDCKFEDQIYQRQGR
;
A
#
# COMPACT_ATOMS: atom_id res chain seq x y z
N MET A 1 -12.00 -7.77 1.15
CA MET A 1 -11.02 -7.71 2.27
C MET A 1 -10.14 -8.97 2.43
N LYS A 2 -9.96 -9.82 1.40
CA LYS A 2 -9.13 -11.04 1.50
C LYS A 2 -7.62 -10.78 1.61
N LEU A 3 -7.14 -9.62 1.14
CA LEU A 3 -5.71 -9.27 1.14
C LEU A 3 -5.13 -9.11 2.55
N LEU A 4 -5.91 -8.60 3.51
CA LEU A 4 -5.46 -8.38 4.90
C LEU A 4 -5.22 -9.68 5.68
N LEU A 5 -5.74 -10.81 5.18
CA LEU A 5 -5.69 -12.11 5.86
C LEU A 5 -4.61 -13.04 5.27
N LYS A 6 -4.03 -12.68 4.13
CA LYS A 6 -2.97 -13.44 3.49
C LYS A 6 -1.59 -12.93 3.96
N PRO A 7 -0.59 -13.82 4.08
CA PRO A 7 0.77 -13.38 4.37
C PRO A 7 1.34 -12.57 3.20
N ILE A 8 2.04 -11.48 3.49
CA ILE A 8 2.53 -10.53 2.47
C ILE A 8 3.46 -11.20 1.43
N ASN A 9 4.20 -12.23 1.84
CA ASN A 9 5.09 -13.00 0.98
C ASN A 9 4.36 -13.88 -0.07
N SER A 10 3.04 -14.04 0.03
CA SER A 10 2.25 -14.82 -0.93
C SER A 10 1.41 -13.96 -1.87
N PHE A 11 1.56 -12.63 -1.81
CA PHE A 11 0.79 -11.74 -2.67
C PHE A 11 1.27 -11.82 -4.11
N THR A 12 0.31 -11.99 -5.02
CA THR A 12 0.55 -11.88 -6.46
C THR A 12 0.00 -10.56 -6.98
N PHE A 13 0.48 -10.11 -8.14
CA PHE A 13 -0.09 -8.95 -8.82
C PHE A 13 -1.60 -9.14 -9.09
N GLN A 14 -2.02 -10.37 -9.40
CA GLN A 14 -3.43 -10.69 -9.62
C GLN A 14 -4.28 -10.44 -8.38
N ASP A 15 -3.78 -10.81 -7.18
CA ASP A 15 -4.50 -10.54 -5.93
C ASP A 15 -4.75 -9.03 -5.74
N VAL A 16 -3.75 -8.20 -6.05
CA VAL A 16 -3.85 -6.73 -5.95
C VAL A 16 -4.81 -6.18 -7.01
N SER A 17 -4.71 -6.67 -8.26
CA SER A 17 -5.60 -6.26 -9.34
C SER A 17 -7.07 -6.63 -9.05
N ASP A 18 -7.31 -7.82 -8.51
CA ASP A 18 -8.65 -8.27 -8.13
C ASP A 18 -9.20 -7.38 -7.01
N PHE A 19 -8.37 -7.05 -6.01
CA PHE A 19 -8.75 -6.16 -4.92
C PHE A 19 -9.06 -4.73 -5.38
N CYS A 20 -8.26 -4.18 -6.31
CA CYS A 20 -8.55 -2.89 -6.93
C CYS A 20 -9.85 -2.95 -7.75
N SER A 21 -10.12 -4.07 -8.43
CA SER A 21 -11.36 -4.28 -9.19
C SER A 21 -12.61 -4.37 -8.30
N GLU A 22 -12.47 -4.80 -7.05
CA GLU A 22 -13.56 -4.75 -6.05
C GLU A 22 -13.95 -3.29 -5.68
N GLY A 23 -13.09 -2.31 -5.97
CA GLY A 23 -13.43 -0.88 -5.88
C GLY A 23 -13.60 -0.36 -4.46
N TYR A 24 -12.86 -0.92 -3.49
CA TYR A 24 -12.90 -0.46 -2.10
C TYR A 24 -12.44 1.00 -1.98
N LEU A 25 -13.21 1.76 -1.21
CA LEU A 25 -12.90 3.16 -0.88
C LEU A 25 -11.69 3.24 0.04
N GLU A 26 -10.82 4.22 -0.21
CA GLU A 26 -9.77 4.64 0.70
C GLU A 26 -10.36 4.91 2.09
N ASN A 27 -9.67 4.43 3.13
CA ASN A 27 -10.09 4.63 4.50
C ASN A 27 -8.87 4.64 5.43
N VAL A 28 -9.11 4.77 6.75
CA VAL A 28 -8.04 4.83 7.77
C VAL A 28 -7.08 3.62 7.73
N GLN A 29 -7.50 2.49 7.15
CA GLN A 29 -6.73 1.25 7.05
C GLN A 29 -6.30 0.91 5.62
N LEU A 30 -6.69 1.68 4.61
CA LEU A 30 -6.42 1.42 3.21
C LEU A 30 -6.06 2.73 2.52
N ASP A 31 -4.82 2.86 2.08
CA ASP A 31 -4.28 4.05 1.40
C ASP A 31 -3.79 3.64 0.00
N TYR A 32 -4.27 4.34 -1.04
CA TYR A 32 -3.80 4.15 -2.41
C TYR A 32 -2.84 5.28 -2.78
N LYS A 33 -1.70 4.93 -3.37
CA LYS A 33 -0.74 5.93 -3.82
C LYS A 33 -0.25 5.59 -5.21
N LYS A 34 -0.25 6.59 -6.10
CA LYS A 34 0.26 6.43 -7.45
C LYS A 34 1.77 6.19 -7.48
N ASP A 35 2.50 6.91 -6.63
CA ASP A 35 3.97 6.89 -6.60
C ASP A 35 4.51 7.00 -5.17
N PHE A 36 5.80 6.72 -5.00
CA PHE A 36 6.47 6.96 -3.73
C PHE A 36 6.65 8.46 -3.54
N SER A 37 6.15 9.00 -2.41
CA SER A 37 6.43 10.39 -2.08
C SER A 37 7.94 10.61 -1.98
N PRO A 38 8.51 11.73 -2.47
CA PRO A 38 9.93 12.04 -2.31
C PRO A 38 10.35 12.19 -0.84
N LYS A 39 9.40 12.31 0.09
CA LYS A 39 9.62 12.28 1.54
C LYS A 39 9.72 10.86 2.10
N GLY A 40 9.66 9.84 1.24
CA GLY A 40 9.74 8.43 1.57
C GLY A 40 8.45 7.83 2.11
N VAL A 41 8.44 6.51 2.22
CA VAL A 41 7.33 5.71 2.78
C VAL A 41 7.28 5.73 4.31
N ALA A 42 8.36 6.15 4.97
CA ALA A 42 8.54 6.07 6.42
C ALA A 42 7.45 6.81 7.21
N LYS A 43 7.01 7.98 6.72
CA LYS A 43 5.94 8.74 7.38
C LYS A 43 4.61 8.00 7.34
N HIS A 44 4.25 7.46 6.16
CA HIS A 44 3.03 6.69 6.00
C HIS A 44 3.10 5.42 6.86
N PHE A 45 4.22 4.69 6.79
CA PHE A 45 4.46 3.52 7.61
C PHE A 45 4.28 3.80 9.12
N ALA A 46 4.92 4.86 9.64
CA ALA A 46 4.80 5.24 11.05
C ALA A 46 3.35 5.59 11.45
N SER A 47 2.60 6.30 10.59
CA SER A 47 1.19 6.62 10.84
C SER A 47 0.31 5.37 10.92
N PHE A 48 0.56 4.37 10.08
CA PHE A 48 -0.17 3.10 10.09
C PHE A 48 0.23 2.20 11.27
N SER A 49 1.52 2.14 11.63
CA SER A 49 2.00 1.34 12.77
C SER A 49 1.46 1.83 14.12
N ASN A 50 1.27 3.15 14.27
CA ASN A 50 0.81 3.76 15.53
C ASN A 50 -0.70 3.64 15.77
N THR A 51 -1.48 3.24 14.76
CA THR A 51 -2.95 3.16 14.85
C THR A 51 -3.40 1.71 15.06
N ARG A 52 -3.85 1.03 14.01
CA ARG A 52 -4.28 -0.38 14.05
C ARG A 52 -3.60 -1.22 12.96
N GLY A 53 -2.53 -0.70 12.36
CA GLY A 53 -2.02 -1.22 11.10
C GLY A 53 -2.95 -0.90 9.93
N GLY A 54 -2.58 -1.39 8.75
CA GLY A 54 -3.38 -1.25 7.53
C GLY A 54 -2.60 -1.69 6.30
N LEU A 55 -3.17 -1.38 5.15
CA LEU A 55 -2.63 -1.71 3.84
C LEU A 55 -2.39 -0.43 3.06
N ILE A 56 -1.20 -0.30 2.49
CA ILE A 56 -0.88 0.77 1.56
C ILE A 56 -0.54 0.11 0.23
N ILE A 57 -1.23 0.51 -0.83
CA ILE A 57 -1.00 -0.01 -2.17
C ILE A 57 -0.40 1.10 -3.03
N PHE A 58 0.86 0.91 -3.42
CA PHE A 58 1.58 1.81 -4.31
C PHE A 58 1.42 1.38 -5.78
N GLY A 59 1.45 2.34 -6.70
CA GLY A 59 1.20 2.11 -8.13
C GLY A 59 -0.29 2.11 -8.50
N VAL A 60 -1.15 2.63 -7.62
CA VAL A 60 -2.59 2.75 -7.84
C VAL A 60 -3.00 4.21 -7.75
N GLU A 61 -3.64 4.70 -8.80
CA GLU A 61 -4.25 6.02 -8.88
C GLU A 61 -5.66 5.95 -8.28
N GLU A 62 -5.93 6.85 -7.34
CA GLU A 62 -7.24 7.01 -6.73
C GLU A 62 -7.95 8.25 -7.29
N ASP A 63 -9.27 8.20 -7.33
CA ASP A 63 -10.09 9.36 -7.66
C ASP A 63 -10.25 10.25 -6.41
N GLU A 64 -9.80 11.50 -6.47
CA GLU A 64 -9.82 12.44 -5.33
C GLU A 64 -11.22 12.73 -4.78
N LYS A 65 -12.28 12.51 -5.57
CA LYS A 65 -13.67 12.80 -5.15
C LYS A 65 -14.33 11.60 -4.49
N THR A 66 -13.96 10.39 -4.88
CA THR A 66 -14.61 9.16 -4.45
C THR A 66 -13.71 8.27 -3.62
N GLY A 67 -12.39 8.48 -3.60
CA GLY A 67 -11.41 7.61 -2.94
C GLY A 67 -11.37 6.20 -3.52
N LYS A 68 -11.85 6.01 -4.76
CA LYS A 68 -11.85 4.70 -5.43
C LYS A 68 -10.59 4.54 -6.27
N PRO A 69 -10.02 3.32 -6.35
CA PRO A 69 -8.96 3.04 -7.29
C PRO A 69 -9.50 3.14 -8.72
N THR A 70 -8.87 3.95 -9.56
CA THR A 70 -9.25 4.15 -10.97
C THR A 70 -8.27 3.49 -11.93
N LYS A 71 -6.99 3.44 -11.57
CA LYS A 71 -5.94 2.89 -12.41
C LYS A 71 -4.87 2.21 -11.56
N TRP A 72 -4.33 1.09 -12.01
CA TRP A 72 -3.30 0.33 -11.29
C TRP A 72 -2.20 -0.13 -12.26
N ASP A 73 -1.53 0.84 -12.87
CA ASP A 73 -0.42 0.58 -13.81
C ASP A 73 0.83 0.03 -13.12
N GLY A 74 0.85 -0.02 -11.78
CA GLY A 74 2.01 -0.38 -11.00
C GLY A 74 3.02 0.75 -10.90
N LEU A 75 4.19 0.43 -10.36
CA LEU A 75 5.31 1.37 -10.24
C LEU A 75 6.39 0.98 -11.24
N ASN A 76 7.04 1.97 -11.83
CA ASN A 76 8.21 1.73 -12.65
C ASN A 76 9.36 1.33 -11.72
N ASN A 77 9.90 0.12 -11.89
CA ASN A 77 10.90 -0.45 -11.00
C ASN A 77 12.29 0.10 -11.30
N ASP A 78 12.48 1.41 -11.11
CA ASP A 78 13.79 2.08 -11.17
C ASP A 78 14.50 2.06 -9.81
N CYS A 79 14.00 1.24 -8.88
CA CYS A 79 14.54 1.08 -7.53
C CYS A 79 15.97 0.53 -7.60
N LYS A 80 16.95 1.42 -7.43
CA LYS A 80 18.37 1.05 -7.29
C LYS A 80 18.71 0.44 -5.92
N PHE A 81 17.77 0.48 -4.97
CA PHE A 81 17.97 0.06 -3.58
C PHE A 81 16.73 -0.64 -3.04
N GLU A 82 16.93 -1.85 -2.53
CA GLU A 82 15.99 -2.54 -1.62
C GLU A 82 16.45 -2.23 -0.20
N ASP A 83 15.58 -1.60 0.60
CA ASP A 83 15.86 -1.30 2.01
C ASP A 83 14.91 -2.09 2.90
N GLN A 84 15.47 -2.93 3.78
CA GLN A 84 14.71 -3.78 4.70
C GLN A 84 14.77 -3.20 6.10
N ILE A 85 13.66 -2.61 6.56
CA ILE A 85 13.56 -1.99 7.88
C ILE A 85 13.28 -3.07 8.93
N TYR A 86 14.25 -3.36 9.80
CA TYR A 86 14.07 -4.22 10.95
C TYR A 86 13.59 -3.42 12.16
N GLN A 87 12.34 -3.61 12.60
CA GLN A 87 11.88 -3.06 13.87
C GLN A 87 12.46 -3.89 15.03
N ARG A 88 13.50 -3.38 15.71
CA ARG A 88 13.96 -3.95 16.98
C ARG A 88 12.93 -3.64 18.06
N GLN A 89 12.27 -4.66 18.60
CA GLN A 89 11.52 -4.52 19.85
C GLN A 89 12.52 -4.25 20.98
N GLY A 90 12.51 -3.04 21.50
CA GLY A 90 13.20 -2.70 22.74
C GLY A 90 12.55 -3.45 23.90
N ARG A 91 13.37 -4.13 24.70
CA ARG A 91 13.01 -4.65 26.02
C ARG A 91 12.74 -3.51 27.00
#